data_AF-A0A9Q4B0I3-F1
#
_entry.id   AF-A0A9Q4B0I3-F1
#
_cell.length_a   1.000
_cell.length_b   1.000
_cell.length_c   1.000
_cell.angle_alpha   90.00
_cell.angle_beta   90.00
_cell.angle_gamma   90.00
#
_symmetry.space_group_name_H-M   'P 1'
#
loop_
_entity.id
_entity.type
_entity.pdbx_description
1 polymer ?
#
loop_
_entity_poly.entity_id
_entity_poly.type
_entity_poly.pdbx_seq_one_letter_code
_entity_poly.pdbx_strand_id
1 'polypeptide(L)' 'MRQDVLEKIKLDPQLHYYLRLNPIWYRRLGRHPESVHDMIKQTKAFYGKTFPQRVDQINKNMQMAMMMIEMMKQVQDQ' A
#
# COMPACT_ATOMS: atom_id res chain seq x y z
N MET A 1 -1.17 -9.86 21.72
CA MET A 1 -0.05 -9.33 20.91
C MET A 1 0.72 -8.36 21.79
N ARG A 2 2.05 -8.46 21.83
CA ARG A 2 2.87 -7.61 22.68
C ARG A 2 2.82 -6.15 22.16
N GLN A 3 2.86 -5.17 23.06
CA GLN A 3 2.64 -3.75 22.74
C GLN A 3 3.74 -3.17 21.84
N ASP A 4 4.99 -3.52 22.10
CA ASP A 4 6.17 -3.20 21.27
C ASP A 4 5.98 -3.57 19.79
N VAL A 5 5.43 -4.75 19.52
CA VAL A 5 5.14 -5.22 18.15
C VAL A 5 4.02 -4.40 17.53
N LEU A 6 2.97 -4.09 18.29
CA LEU A 6 1.86 -3.27 17.80
C LEU A 6 2.31 -1.85 17.47
N GLU A 7 3.14 -1.24 18.32
CA GLU A 7 3.71 0.09 18.09
C GLU A 7 4.56 0.10 16.82
N LYS A 8 5.44 -0.89 16.65
CA LYS A 8 6.24 -1.03 15.43
C LYS A 8 5.41 -1.16 14.17
N ILE A 9 4.28 -1.88 14.24
CA ILE A 9 3.36 -2.02 13.11
C ILE A 9 2.60 -0.71 12.86
N LYS A 10 2.21 0.03 13.90
CA LYS A 10 1.52 1.31 13.77
C LYS A 10 2.41 2.40 13.16
N LEU A 11 3.72 2.35 13.38
CA LEU A 11 4.69 3.27 12.77
C LEU A 11 4.75 3.15 11.23
N ASP A 12 4.37 2.00 10.68
CA ASP A 12 4.33 1.76 9.23
C ASP A 12 2.87 1.57 8.75
N PRO A 13 2.30 2.55 8.04
CA PRO A 13 0.93 2.45 7.52
C PRO A 13 0.69 1.23 6.62
N GLN A 14 1.71 0.75 5.90
CA GLN A 14 1.59 -0.41 5.02
C GLN A 14 1.51 -1.71 5.82
N LEU A 15 2.36 -1.86 6.85
CA LEU A 15 2.27 -3.00 7.78
C LEU A 15 0.93 -2.99 8.50
N HIS A 16 0.47 -1.81 8.95
CA HIS A 16 -0.81 -1.69 9.65
C HIS A 16 -2.01 -2.03 8.75
N TYR A 17 -1.99 -1.62 7.48
CA TYR A 17 -3.03 -1.99 6.52
C TYR A 17 -2.99 -3.49 6.19
N TYR A 18 -1.80 -4.05 5.97
CA TYR A 18 -1.63 -5.48 5.72
C TYR A 18 -2.10 -6.35 6.90
N LEU A 19 -1.83 -5.90 8.13
CA LEU A 19 -2.33 -6.55 9.35
C LEU A 19 -3.87 -6.53 9.42
N ARG A 20 -4.51 -5.43 9.01
CA ARG A 20 -5.98 -5.35 8.92
C ARG A 20 -6.57 -6.26 7.84
N LEU A 21 -5.89 -6.39 6.70
CA LEU A 21 -6.31 -7.29 5.63
C LEU A 21 -6.18 -8.77 6.01
N ASN A 22 -5.19 -9.10 6.85
CA ASN A 22 -4.85 -10.49 7.19
C ASN A 22 -5.01 -10.73 8.70
N PRO A 23 -6.24 -10.93 9.21
CA PRO A 23 -6.50 -11.04 10.66
C PRO A 23 -5.85 -12.26 11.31
N ILE A 24 -5.37 -13.23 10.52
CA ILE A 24 -4.57 -14.37 11.01
C ILE A 24 -3.29 -13.92 11.73
N TRP A 25 -2.71 -12.78 11.33
CA TRP A 25 -1.52 -12.23 11.94
C TRP A 25 -1.76 -11.70 13.36
N TYR A 26 -2.95 -11.21 13.70
CA TYR A 26 -3.26 -10.87 15.10
C TYR A 26 -3.15 -12.08 16.02
N ARG A 27 -3.62 -13.25 15.57
CA ARG A 27 -3.54 -14.51 16.33
C ARG A 27 -2.13 -15.08 16.34
N ARG A 28 -1.37 -14.92 15.26
CA ARG A 28 0.01 -15.43 15.15
C ARG A 28 0.97 -14.57 15.98
N LEU A 29 0.97 -13.25 15.82
CA LEU A 29 1.76 -12.30 16.62
C LEU A 29 1.33 -12.23 18.08
N GLY A 30 0.10 -12.65 18.37
CA GLY A 30 -0.38 -12.84 19.73
C GLY A 30 0.35 -13.94 20.49
N ARG A 31 0.70 -15.03 19.80
CA ARG A 31 1.37 -16.22 20.38
C ARG A 31 2.88 -16.21 20.16
N HIS A 32 3.32 -15.70 19.02
CA HIS A 32 4.69 -15.68 18.53
C HIS A 32 5.05 -14.26 18.06
N PRO A 33 5.40 -13.34 18.97
CA PRO A 33 5.78 -11.97 18.62
C PRO A 33 6.98 -11.90 17.66
N GLU A 34 7.87 -12.90 17.67
CA GLU A 34 9.02 -13.06 16.79
C GLU A 34 8.63 -13.20 15.30
N SER A 35 7.43 -13.71 15.01
CA SER A 35 6.92 -13.87 13.65
C SER A 35 6.62 -12.55 12.94
N VAL A 36 6.82 -11.39 13.60
CA VAL A 36 6.69 -10.07 12.97
C VAL A 36 7.64 -9.90 11.78
N HIS A 37 8.84 -10.51 11.82
CA HIS A 37 9.77 -10.49 10.69
C HIS A 37 9.20 -11.19 9.46
N ASP A 38 8.49 -12.31 9.65
CA ASP A 38 7.84 -13.02 8.56
C ASP A 38 6.67 -12.23 7.99
N MET A 39 5.91 -11.56 8.86
CA MET A 39 4.84 -10.65 8.42
C MET A 39 5.42 -9.52 7.56
N ILE A 40 6.53 -8.92 7.98
CA ILE A 40 7.19 -7.84 7.22
C ILE A 40 7.67 -8.36 5.85
N LYS A 41 8.29 -9.55 5.78
CA LYS A 41 8.69 -10.17 4.51
C LYS A 41 7.50 -10.41 3.59
N GLN A 42 6.40 -10.95 4.12
CA GLN A 42 5.18 -11.18 3.34
C GLN A 42 4.52 -9.87 2.92
N THR A 43 4.57 -8.84 3.76
CA THR A 43 4.05 -7.51 3.42
C THR A 43 4.84 -6.92 2.27
N LYS A 44 6.18 -7.00 2.31
CA LYS A 44 7.04 -6.57 1.19
C LYS A 44 6.78 -7.35 -0.09
N ALA A 45 6.54 -8.66 0.00
CA ALA A 45 6.18 -9.47 -1.16
C ALA A 45 4.78 -9.12 -1.70
N PHE A 46 3.82 -8.86 -0.82
CA PHE A 46 2.46 -8.43 -1.16
C PHE A 46 2.50 -7.06 -1.85
N TYR A 47 3.09 -6.04 -1.25
CA TYR A 47 3.18 -4.73 -1.89
C TYR A 47 4.12 -4.72 -3.11
N GLY A 48 5.26 -5.42 -3.05
CA GLY A 48 6.21 -5.51 -4.16
C GLY A 48 5.65 -6.21 -5.41
N LYS A 49 4.67 -7.11 -5.25
CA LYS A 49 3.97 -7.75 -6.38
C LYS A 49 2.62 -7.11 -6.71
N THR A 50 1.98 -6.43 -5.76
CA THR A 50 0.59 -5.95 -5.89
C THR A 50 0.49 -4.42 -6.04
N PHE A 51 1.60 -3.66 -6.10
CA PHE A 51 1.58 -2.24 -6.48
C PHE A 51 1.55 -1.88 -7.98
N PRO A 52 1.66 -2.76 -8.99
CA PRO A 52 1.55 -2.28 -10.37
C PRO A 52 0.14 -1.79 -10.69
N GLN A 53 -0.93 -2.49 -10.25
CA GLN A 53 -2.30 -2.11 -10.62
C GLN A 53 -2.73 -0.73 -10.13
N ARG A 54 -2.31 -0.30 -8.92
CA ARG A 54 -2.65 1.04 -8.43
C ARG A 54 -1.78 2.11 -9.09
N VAL A 55 -0.52 1.81 -9.40
CA VAL A 55 0.37 2.72 -10.15
C VAL A 55 -0.12 2.87 -11.60
N ASP A 56 -0.60 1.79 -12.23
CA ASP A 56 -1.22 1.81 -13.55
C ASP A 56 -2.49 2.66 -13.57
N GLN A 57 -3.36 2.53 -12.57
CA GLN A 57 -4.57 3.34 -12.47
C GLN A 57 -4.22 4.84 -12.27
N ILE A 58 -3.21 5.15 -11.45
CA ILE A 58 -2.74 6.53 -11.24
C ILE A 58 -2.12 7.09 -12.52
N ASN A 59 -1.26 6.33 -13.21
CA ASN A 59 -0.69 6.70 -14.50
C ASN A 59 -1.78 6.97 -15.55
N LYS A 60 -2.78 6.08 -15.65
CA LYS A 60 -3.89 6.23 -16.59
C LYS A 60 -4.71 7.49 -16.33
N ASN A 61 -5.01 7.79 -15.06
CA ASN A 61 -5.73 9.00 -14.69
C ASN A 61 -4.91 10.27 -14.98
N MET A 62 -3.60 10.24 -14.75
CA MET A 62 -2.71 11.37 -15.04
C MET A 62 -2.56 11.60 -16.55
N GLN A 63 -2.50 10.53 -17.35
CA GLN A 63 -2.42 10.61 -18.81
C GLN A 63 -3.70 11.20 -19.41
N MET A 64 -4.87 10.83 -18.90
CA MET A 64 -6.15 11.43 -19.31
C MET A 64 -6.23 12.91 -18.90
N ALA A 65 -5.73 13.29 -17.71
CA ALA A 65 -5.67 14.68 -17.28
C ALA A 65 -4.75 15.53 -18.17
N MET A 66 -3.60 14.99 -18.59
CA MET A 66 -2.68 15.65 -19.53
C MET A 66 -3.34 15.90 -20.89
N MET A 67 -4.05 14.90 -21.44
CA MET A 67 -4.81 15.06 -22.70
C MET A 67 -5.89 16.14 -22.59
N MET A 68 -6.61 16.21 -21.45
CA MET A 68 -7.62 17.25 -21.23
C MET A 68 -6.99 18.65 -21.17
N ILE A 69 -5.84 18.80 -20.52
CA ILE A 69 -5.11 20.07 -20.46
C ILE A 69 -4.61 20.49 -21.85
N GLU A 70 -4.10 19.56 -22.65
CA GLU A 70 -3.66 19.83 -24.03
C GLU A 70 -4.83 20.29 -24.92
N MET A 71 -5.99 19.63 -24.84
CA MET A 71 -7.18 20.06 -25.56
C MET A 71 -7.65 21.46 -25.15
N MET A 72 -7.63 21.79 -23.85
CA MET A 72 -8.00 23.13 -23.37
C MET A 72 -7.06 24.23 -23.90
N LYS A 73 -5.75 23.95 -23.96
CA LYS A 73 -4.78 24.89 -24.55
C LYS A 73 -5.04 25.11 -26.04
N GLN A 74 -5.34 24.04 -26.78
CA GLN A 74 -5.60 24.11 -28.21
C GLN A 74 -6.87 24.90 -28.56
N VAL A 75 -7.86 24.91 -27.66
CA VAL A 75 -9.07 25.73 -27.77
C VAL A 75 -8.83 27.19 -27.36
N GLN A 76 -7.87 27.47 -26.48
CA GLN A 76 -7.50 28.85 -26.10
C GLN A 76 -6.57 29.53 -27.12
N ASP A 77 -5.79 28.77 -27.89
CA ASP A 77 -4.92 29.29 -28.96
C ASP A 77 -5.66 29.51 -30.31
N GLN A 78 -6.99 29.37 -30.33
CA GLN A 78 -7.90 29.75 -31.42
C GLN A 78 -8.70 31.00 -31.07
#